data_AF-A0A2J7RAH1-F1
#
_entry.id   AF-A0A2J7RAH1-F1
#
_cell.length_a   1.000
_cell.length_b   1.000
_cell.length_c   1.000
_cell.angle_alpha   90.00
_cell.angle_beta   90.00
_cell.angle_gamma   90.00
#
_symmetry.space_group_name_H-M   'P 1'
#
loop_
_entity.id
_entity.type
_entity.pdbx_description
1 polymer ?
#
loop_
_entity_poly.entity_id
_entity_poly.type
_entity_poly.pdbx_seq_one_letter_code
_entity_poly.pdbx_strand_id
1 'polypeptide(L)'
;MSDAMPVCASEKLPPQHGGEMTPANGYARNIEGGSGSSSLHSTSPPSPNSPISTPPDSGSPAPASPTIRKRGLQHTVSSGYISISSVRHRLNHIASSPTFSRPTSPLAAQHQEKPRLAGFIGWYPTLVLRFIQNLISTIAYLIWSQFILLGPTLWISAWLWIFWKSIQLPLTIIKWLLTLLHTPVSERGRKKRTVLISGGSTIQALHLARNFYTAGARVVVFEIEGLFGLARFSTAVQKFYTVPRPEPHHPQKYVKALCDIVESENASYFIPVSATSTAYYDALAKPHLELLGCSCFCPGVKEVWVLDDILEVLQHCQGAGIPTPVHYAVSSKDEITRLYNSGLLRTGRHVMVSVGPWGCRDKLKVVIPAHRQEFKVTHEISEQRPWVIIQDVPGQHFLTCTTVKESQVVANVTCHVNKDSGGLVPVENQEVSYWLKNFFSKVRVLRQVTGHVSFRFVVSDADKTLIPMSCRVGVSMPYICYTSVHPRIVWKPCKHFSRQNSGPLVADSGRYWMHEAVMNTLKHPSVEAVGRLIGTVLDKREALFVFWDPLPYCAYYHIQLPFKNVLAFVQEHYGRNGRNGFQYKTMTAPVH
;
A
#
# COMPACT_ATOMS: atom_id res chain seq x y z
N MET A 1 -21.42 -69.40 -11.95
CA MET A 1 -22.00 -68.08 -11.63
C MET A 1 -21.51 -67.78 -10.24
N SER A 2 -20.43 -67.00 -10.16
CA SER A 2 -19.43 -67.21 -9.13
C SER A 2 -18.84 -65.89 -8.65
N ASP A 3 -18.66 -65.86 -7.33
CA ASP A 3 -17.56 -65.23 -6.60
C ASP A 3 -17.43 -63.71 -6.47
N ALA A 4 -16.91 -63.39 -5.28
CA ALA A 4 -16.54 -62.08 -4.79
C ALA A 4 -15.02 -61.85 -4.96
N MET A 5 -14.50 -60.93 -4.15
CA MET A 5 -13.08 -60.58 -3.92
C MET A 5 -12.45 -59.51 -4.85
N PRO A 6 -11.42 -58.79 -4.37
CA PRO A 6 -10.91 -57.55 -4.96
C PRO A 6 -9.41 -57.68 -5.34
N VAL A 7 -8.71 -56.54 -5.41
CA VAL A 7 -7.24 -56.38 -5.41
C VAL A 7 -6.53 -56.66 -6.75
N CYS A 8 -5.75 -55.67 -7.20
CA CYS A 8 -4.39 -55.90 -7.67
C CYS A 8 -3.52 -54.68 -7.43
N ALA A 9 -2.31 -54.91 -6.93
CA ALA A 9 -1.28 -53.90 -6.73
C ALA A 9 -0.08 -54.22 -7.64
N SER A 10 0.56 -53.17 -8.15
CA SER A 10 2.01 -53.03 -8.40
C SER A 10 2.82 -54.29 -8.76
N GLU A 11 3.35 -54.35 -9.99
CA GLU A 11 4.54 -55.14 -10.30
C GLU A 11 5.55 -54.37 -11.17
N LYS A 12 6.83 -54.76 -11.12
CA LYS A 12 8.00 -54.03 -11.64
C LYS A 12 8.81 -54.88 -12.63
N LEU A 13 9.27 -54.24 -13.73
CA LEU A 13 10.56 -54.49 -14.43
C LEU A 13 10.75 -55.87 -15.13
N PRO A 14 11.81 -56.10 -15.98
CA PRO A 14 12.76 -55.20 -16.64
C PRO A 14 12.82 -55.39 -18.21
N PRO A 15 13.96 -55.65 -18.93
CA PRO A 15 14.57 -54.65 -19.85
C PRO A 15 14.89 -55.14 -21.29
N GLN A 16 15.74 -54.37 -22.03
CA GLN A 16 16.39 -54.63 -23.36
C GLN A 16 15.53 -54.27 -24.61
N HIS A 17 16.08 -53.91 -25.80
CA HIS A 17 17.44 -53.50 -26.24
C HIS A 17 17.36 -52.76 -27.60
N GLY A 18 18.41 -52.01 -27.97
CA GLY A 18 18.88 -51.80 -29.36
C GLY A 18 18.07 -50.88 -30.32
N GLY A 19 18.74 -49.92 -30.96
CA GLY A 19 18.12 -49.07 -31.99
C GLY A 19 18.93 -47.82 -32.36
N GLU A 20 20.11 -48.00 -32.93
CA GLU A 20 20.98 -46.91 -33.40
C GLU A 20 20.68 -46.57 -34.87
N MET A 21 20.43 -45.29 -35.19
CA MET A 21 20.65 -44.76 -36.55
C MET A 21 20.82 -43.23 -36.60
N THR A 22 21.61 -42.80 -37.57
CA THR A 22 22.22 -41.46 -37.72
C THR A 22 21.35 -40.46 -38.52
N PRO A 23 21.66 -39.15 -38.49
CA PRO A 23 20.87 -38.11 -39.17
C PRO A 23 21.19 -37.99 -40.66
N ALA A 24 20.18 -37.65 -41.47
CA ALA A 24 20.31 -37.37 -42.90
C ALA A 24 20.21 -35.86 -43.22
N ASN A 25 21.03 -35.42 -44.18
CA ASN A 25 21.16 -34.02 -44.60
C ASN A 25 20.05 -33.53 -45.53
N GLY A 26 19.79 -32.22 -45.46
CA GLY A 26 19.68 -31.37 -46.65
C GLY A 26 18.34 -31.25 -47.35
N TYR A 27 17.90 -30.00 -47.59
CA TYR A 27 18.02 -29.41 -48.92
C TYR A 27 17.97 -27.88 -48.82
N ALA A 28 18.84 -27.20 -49.58
CA ALA A 28 18.89 -25.74 -49.67
C ALA A 28 18.10 -25.23 -50.87
N ARG A 29 17.65 -23.97 -50.82
CA ARG A 29 17.52 -23.10 -52.00
C ARG A 29 17.87 -21.66 -51.65
N ASN A 30 18.94 -21.17 -52.27
CA ASN A 30 19.27 -19.74 -52.37
C ASN A 30 18.48 -19.11 -53.53
N ILE A 31 18.11 -17.84 -53.38
CA ILE A 31 18.20 -16.74 -54.36
C ILE A 31 18.40 -15.48 -53.48
N GLU A 32 19.60 -14.90 -53.32
CA GLU A 32 20.41 -14.06 -54.23
C GLU A 32 19.98 -12.57 -54.34
N GLY A 33 21.00 -11.69 -54.30
CA GLY A 33 20.93 -10.25 -54.63
C GLY A 33 20.54 -9.31 -53.47
N GLY A 34 21.33 -8.30 -53.07
CA GLY A 34 22.69 -7.89 -53.45
C GLY A 34 23.28 -6.95 -52.37
N SER A 35 24.56 -7.07 -52.04
CA SER A 35 25.66 -6.19 -52.53
C SER A 35 25.61 -4.73 -52.04
N GLY A 36 26.59 -4.32 -51.22
CA GLY A 36 26.67 -2.96 -50.66
C GLY A 36 27.79 -2.75 -49.64
N SER A 37 29.03 -3.05 -50.02
CA SER A 37 30.22 -2.91 -49.16
C SER A 37 30.90 -1.54 -49.31
N SER A 38 31.19 -0.85 -48.21
CA SER A 38 32.32 0.10 -48.14
C SER A 38 32.74 0.39 -46.70
N SER A 39 33.93 -0.07 -46.33
CA SER A 39 34.69 0.44 -45.19
C SER A 39 35.42 1.74 -45.57
N LEU A 40 35.74 2.61 -44.60
CA LEU A 40 36.89 3.52 -44.64
C LEU A 40 37.17 4.15 -43.26
N HIS A 41 38.37 4.72 -43.12
CA HIS A 41 39.05 5.01 -41.85
C HIS A 41 38.95 6.47 -41.36
N SER A 42 39.12 6.64 -40.04
CA SER A 42 39.82 7.74 -39.32
C SER A 42 39.46 9.21 -39.58
N THR A 43 39.17 9.97 -38.51
CA THR A 43 40.05 11.04 -37.95
C THR A 43 39.45 11.68 -36.69
N SER A 44 40.29 12.36 -35.90
CA SER A 44 40.00 13.09 -34.65
C SER A 44 41.10 14.15 -34.41
N PRO A 45 41.06 15.00 -33.35
CA PRO A 45 39.97 15.36 -32.44
C PRO A 45 39.48 16.80 -32.80
N PRO A 46 39.75 17.96 -32.12
CA PRO A 46 40.26 18.30 -30.78
C PRO A 46 39.17 18.82 -29.80
N SER A 47 39.59 19.26 -28.61
CA SER A 47 38.80 19.99 -27.59
C SER A 47 39.58 21.20 -27.03
N PRO A 48 38.90 22.15 -26.39
CA PRO A 48 39.34 22.72 -25.10
C PRO A 48 38.13 23.03 -24.15
N ASN A 49 38.25 23.38 -22.86
CA ASN A 49 39.41 23.52 -21.95
C ASN A 49 38.99 23.24 -20.47
N SER A 50 39.97 23.26 -19.55
CA SER A 50 39.78 23.44 -18.08
C SER A 50 40.56 24.67 -17.60
N PRO A 51 40.45 25.09 -16.32
CA PRO A 51 41.64 24.93 -15.46
C PRO A 51 41.40 24.53 -13.99
N ILE A 52 42.51 24.15 -13.37
CA ILE A 52 42.73 23.67 -11.99
C ILE A 52 43.27 24.82 -11.11
N SER A 53 43.07 24.79 -9.77
CA SER A 53 44.14 25.02 -8.76
C SER A 53 43.69 24.88 -7.29
N THR A 54 44.60 24.32 -6.47
CA THR A 54 44.66 24.27 -4.98
C THR A 54 45.80 25.24 -4.52
N PRO A 55 46.47 25.21 -3.33
CA PRO A 55 46.32 24.43 -2.09
C PRO A 55 46.34 25.30 -0.78
N PRO A 56 47.18 25.10 0.29
CA PRO A 56 46.75 24.51 1.57
C PRO A 56 47.16 25.30 2.85
N ASP A 57 46.85 24.75 4.04
CA ASP A 57 47.64 24.73 5.32
C ASP A 57 46.72 24.50 6.55
N SER A 58 47.19 24.26 7.79
CA SER A 58 48.13 23.26 8.34
C SER A 58 47.93 23.20 9.88
N GLY A 59 48.46 22.20 10.61
CA GLY A 59 48.64 22.30 12.08
C GLY A 59 47.80 21.40 13.02
N SER A 60 48.48 20.42 13.62
CA SER A 60 48.24 19.87 14.98
C SER A 60 49.35 20.43 15.91
N PRO A 61 49.35 20.32 17.27
CA PRO A 61 48.83 19.21 18.08
C PRO A 61 48.24 19.55 19.49
N ALA A 62 47.96 18.51 20.27
CA ALA A 62 47.74 18.52 21.73
C ALA A 62 49.09 18.73 22.50
N PRO A 63 49.21 18.80 23.86
CA PRO A 63 48.52 17.94 24.86
C PRO A 63 48.26 18.54 26.28
N ALA A 64 47.91 17.63 27.21
CA ALA A 64 48.21 17.60 28.66
C ALA A 64 47.20 18.17 29.70
N SER A 65 46.83 17.28 30.62
CA SER A 65 46.18 17.56 31.92
C SER A 65 47.17 18.10 32.95
N PRO A 66 46.68 18.55 34.12
CA PRO A 66 47.08 17.81 35.32
C PRO A 66 45.95 17.54 36.34
N THR A 67 46.17 16.51 37.15
CA THR A 67 45.43 16.13 38.36
C THR A 67 45.79 17.00 39.56
N ILE A 68 44.95 17.02 40.61
CA ILE A 68 45.28 16.71 42.04
C ILE A 68 44.14 17.13 43.00
N ARG A 69 43.62 16.15 43.78
CA ARG A 69 43.27 16.10 45.23
C ARG A 69 42.72 17.39 45.94
N LYS A 70 41.85 17.34 46.97
CA LYS A 70 41.78 16.41 48.13
C LYS A 70 40.56 16.75 49.04
N ARG A 71 40.06 15.77 49.82
CA ARG A 71 39.24 15.88 51.06
C ARG A 71 37.80 16.47 50.90
N GLY A 72 36.81 16.04 51.68
CA GLY A 72 36.75 14.91 52.63
C GLY A 72 35.75 15.12 53.78
N LEU A 73 35.16 14.02 54.26
CA LEU A 73 34.25 13.86 55.41
C LEU A 73 32.84 14.49 55.32
N GLN A 74 31.84 14.07 56.13
CA GLN A 74 31.33 12.72 56.51
C GLN A 74 30.15 12.90 57.50
N HIS A 75 29.21 11.95 57.56
CA HIS A 75 28.20 11.75 58.64
C HIS A 75 27.14 12.89 58.83
N THR A 76 25.89 12.67 59.31
CA THR A 76 25.17 11.44 59.75
C THR A 76 23.63 11.60 59.70
N VAL A 77 22.93 10.59 59.15
CA VAL A 77 21.83 9.77 59.73
C VAL A 77 20.58 10.40 60.41
N SER A 78 19.42 9.75 60.16
CA SER A 78 18.16 9.64 60.94
C SER A 78 16.96 10.43 60.34
N SER A 79 15.91 9.84 59.74
CA SER A 79 14.91 8.82 60.17
C SER A 79 13.70 9.43 60.89
N GLY A 80 12.46 9.07 60.47
CA GLY A 80 11.22 9.52 61.12
C GLY A 80 9.95 9.41 60.26
N TYR A 81 9.21 8.30 60.45
CA TYR A 81 7.91 7.95 59.83
C TYR A 81 6.70 8.82 60.30
N ILE A 82 5.55 8.71 59.57
CA ILE A 82 4.14 8.72 60.08
C ILE A 82 3.61 10.11 60.58
N SER A 83 2.34 10.53 60.43
CA SER A 83 1.12 9.99 59.80
C SER A 83 -0.08 10.99 59.86
N ILE A 84 -1.00 10.91 58.88
CA ILE A 84 -2.47 11.19 58.93
C ILE A 84 -3.02 12.60 59.31
N SER A 85 -4.16 12.87 58.66
CA SER A 85 -5.06 14.03 58.65
C SER A 85 -5.42 14.74 59.96
N SER A 86 -5.89 16.00 59.86
CA SER A 86 -7.32 16.33 60.06
C SER A 86 -7.62 17.83 59.83
N VAL A 87 -8.86 18.23 60.10
CA VAL A 87 -9.56 19.42 59.57
C VAL A 87 -9.85 20.45 60.69
N ARG A 88 -10.03 21.72 60.28
CA ARG A 88 -10.78 22.85 60.94
C ARG A 88 -10.08 23.84 61.91
N HIS A 89 -10.24 25.11 61.51
CA HIS A 89 -10.72 26.29 62.28
C HIS A 89 -9.79 27.20 63.12
N ARG A 90 -10.23 28.48 63.10
CA ARG A 90 -9.88 29.70 63.87
C ARG A 90 -8.66 30.49 63.39
N LEU A 91 -8.78 31.76 62.98
CA LEU A 91 -9.31 33.02 63.60
C LEU A 91 -8.27 33.73 64.47
N ASN A 92 -7.78 34.89 64.00
CA ASN A 92 -8.03 36.21 64.62
C ASN A 92 -7.18 37.31 63.97
N HIS A 93 -7.77 38.49 63.73
CA HIS A 93 -7.11 39.77 63.94
C HIS A 93 -8.17 40.79 64.43
N ILE A 94 -7.70 41.77 65.21
CA ILE A 94 -8.48 42.51 66.23
C ILE A 94 -8.47 44.03 65.93
N ALA A 95 -9.40 44.74 66.60
CA ALA A 95 -9.55 46.21 66.75
C ALA A 95 -10.28 46.93 65.59
N SER A 96 -11.37 47.70 65.74
CA SER A 96 -12.13 48.39 66.82
C SER A 96 -12.07 49.93 66.70
N SER A 97 -13.24 50.53 66.49
CA SER A 97 -13.56 51.98 66.39
C SER A 97 -13.40 52.74 67.74
N PRO A 98 -13.56 54.10 67.86
CA PRO A 98 -14.90 54.75 67.76
C PRO A 98 -15.00 56.28 67.40
N THR A 99 -16.26 56.72 67.15
CA THR A 99 -16.93 58.03 67.44
C THR A 99 -16.35 59.43 67.10
N PHE A 100 -16.93 60.05 66.06
CA PHE A 100 -17.79 61.26 66.05
C PHE A 100 -17.46 62.55 66.87
N SER A 101 -17.30 63.69 66.18
CA SER A 101 -17.91 65.01 66.54
C SER A 101 -17.83 66.02 65.37
N ARG A 102 -18.55 67.15 65.50
CA ARG A 102 -19.04 68.09 64.45
C ARG A 102 -18.58 69.54 64.78
N PRO A 103 -19.07 70.62 64.13
CA PRO A 103 -18.93 71.11 62.74
C PRO A 103 -18.05 72.40 62.62
N THR A 104 -17.72 72.85 61.40
CA THR A 104 -18.00 74.24 60.93
C THR A 104 -17.67 74.45 59.44
N SER A 105 -18.38 75.39 58.82
CA SER A 105 -18.12 76.05 57.54
C SER A 105 -18.15 77.58 57.81
N PRO A 106 -17.59 78.51 57.00
CA PRO A 106 -17.80 78.56 55.54
C PRO A 106 -16.70 79.19 54.64
N LEU A 107 -16.91 79.01 53.33
CA LEU A 107 -16.70 79.95 52.19
C LEU A 107 -15.46 80.89 52.14
N ALA A 108 -14.67 80.70 51.08
CA ALA A 108 -14.40 81.77 50.10
C ALA A 108 -14.18 81.15 48.70
N ALA A 109 -14.75 81.74 47.65
CA ALA A 109 -14.70 81.20 46.29
C ALA A 109 -13.84 82.06 45.36
N GLN A 110 -13.21 81.42 44.36
CA GLN A 110 -12.87 82.10 43.10
C GLN A 110 -13.32 81.27 41.90
N HIS A 111 -13.95 81.95 40.96
CA HIS A 111 -14.42 81.43 39.67
C HIS A 111 -13.28 81.37 38.66
N GLN A 112 -13.27 80.32 37.82
CA GLN A 112 -13.17 80.48 36.36
C GLN A 112 -13.67 79.22 35.62
N GLU A 113 -14.14 79.39 34.38
CA GLU A 113 -14.92 78.39 33.66
C GLU A 113 -14.13 77.61 32.57
N LYS A 114 -14.40 76.28 32.50
CA LYS A 114 -14.68 75.44 31.29
C LYS A 114 -13.66 75.42 30.11
N PRO A 115 -13.47 74.24 29.46
CA PRO A 115 -14.52 73.63 28.63
C PRO A 115 -14.76 72.13 28.84
N ARG A 116 -16.05 71.76 28.95
CA ARG A 116 -16.54 70.37 29.04
C ARG A 116 -16.49 69.58 27.71
N LEU A 117 -15.70 70.02 26.72
CA LEU A 117 -15.63 69.38 25.40
C LEU A 117 -14.54 68.29 25.29
N ALA A 118 -13.43 68.44 26.02
CA ALA A 118 -12.29 67.51 25.97
C ALA A 118 -12.65 66.09 26.40
N GLY A 119 -13.60 65.94 27.34
CA GLY A 119 -14.07 64.65 27.84
C GLY A 119 -14.87 63.82 26.82
N PHE A 120 -15.50 64.45 25.82
CA PHE A 120 -16.26 63.75 24.78
C PHE A 120 -15.39 63.34 23.58
N ILE A 121 -14.44 64.19 23.17
CA ILE A 121 -13.53 63.90 22.05
C ILE A 121 -12.46 62.87 22.42
N GLY A 122 -11.98 62.84 23.67
CA GLY A 122 -10.97 61.88 24.14
C GLY A 122 -11.50 60.46 24.43
N TRP A 123 -12.82 60.27 24.53
CA TRP A 123 -13.41 58.98 24.94
C TRP A 123 -13.33 57.90 23.87
N TYR A 124 -13.62 58.24 22.61
CA TYR A 124 -13.58 57.26 21.51
C TYR A 124 -12.14 56.75 21.22
N PRO A 125 -11.10 57.59 21.12
CA PRO A 125 -9.73 57.12 20.94
C PRO A 125 -9.23 56.24 22.09
N THR A 126 -9.60 56.56 23.34
CA THR A 126 -9.18 55.75 24.51
C THR A 126 -9.92 54.42 24.60
N LEU A 127 -11.18 54.35 24.16
CA LEU A 127 -11.91 53.08 24.02
C LEU A 127 -11.31 52.20 22.91
N VAL A 128 -10.97 52.78 21.76
CA VAL A 128 -10.29 52.07 20.66
C VAL A 128 -8.91 51.58 21.08
N LEU A 129 -8.11 52.39 21.77
CA LEU A 129 -6.81 51.99 22.32
C LEU A 129 -6.93 50.84 23.32
N ARG A 130 -7.91 50.87 24.24
CA ARG A 130 -8.17 49.76 25.17
C ARG A 130 -8.63 48.49 24.46
N PHE A 131 -9.45 48.62 23.42
CA PHE A 131 -9.87 47.48 22.60
C PHE A 131 -8.67 46.84 21.88
N ILE A 132 -7.83 47.66 21.23
CA ILE A 132 -6.59 47.20 20.58
C ILE A 132 -5.64 46.56 21.59
N GLN A 133 -5.47 47.13 22.78
CA GLN A 133 -4.61 46.59 23.82
C GLN A 133 -5.11 45.23 24.35
N ASN A 134 -6.42 45.07 24.53
CA ASN A 134 -7.04 43.78 24.89
C ASN A 134 -6.95 42.77 23.74
N LEU A 135 -7.10 43.20 22.49
CA LEU A 135 -6.94 42.36 21.30
C LEU A 135 -5.49 41.85 21.15
N ILE A 136 -4.50 42.73 21.33
CA ILE A 136 -3.08 42.35 21.34
C ILE A 136 -2.79 41.39 22.50
N SER A 137 -3.32 41.65 23.70
CA SER A 137 -3.13 40.78 24.87
C SER A 137 -3.74 39.39 24.67
N THR A 138 -4.93 39.31 24.07
CA THR A 138 -5.59 38.02 23.76
C THR A 138 -4.91 37.27 22.63
N ILE A 139 -4.46 37.95 21.57
CA ILE A 139 -3.64 37.35 20.51
C ILE A 139 -2.30 36.84 21.07
N ALA A 140 -1.63 37.64 21.89
CA ALA A 140 -0.38 37.23 22.55
C ALA A 140 -0.60 36.02 23.48
N TYR A 141 -1.68 36.00 24.27
CA TYR A 141 -2.05 34.86 25.11
C TYR A 141 -2.36 33.60 24.28
N LEU A 142 -3.08 33.72 23.16
CA LEU A 142 -3.36 32.60 22.27
C LEU A 142 -2.07 32.04 21.65
N ILE A 143 -1.18 32.90 21.16
CA ILE A 143 0.14 32.51 20.63
C ILE A 143 0.97 31.81 21.72
N TRP A 144 1.04 32.41 22.92
CA TRP A 144 1.81 31.86 24.04
C TRP A 144 1.25 30.52 24.54
N SER A 145 -0.07 30.36 24.55
CA SER A 145 -0.77 29.09 24.85
C SER A 145 -0.39 27.99 23.85
N GLN A 146 -0.32 28.30 22.55
CA GLN A 146 0.16 27.35 21.55
C GLN A 146 1.63 26.95 21.80
N PHE A 147 2.52 27.87 22.16
CA PHE A 147 3.90 27.53 22.54
C PHE A 147 4.00 26.67 23.81
N ILE A 148 3.16 26.93 24.83
CA ILE A 148 3.10 26.13 26.06
C ILE A 148 2.59 24.70 25.80
N LEU A 149 1.73 24.47 24.80
CA LEU A 149 1.28 23.13 24.40
C LEU A 149 2.27 22.44 23.43
N LEU A 150 2.92 23.21 22.56
CA LEU A 150 3.89 22.70 21.59
C LEU A 150 5.22 22.30 22.24
N GLY A 151 5.65 23.00 23.29
CA GLY A 151 6.87 22.67 24.04
C GLY A 151 6.87 21.24 24.59
N PRO A 152 5.94 20.86 25.50
CA PRO A 152 5.87 19.52 26.07
C PRO A 152 5.69 18.42 25.02
N THR A 153 4.91 18.67 23.97
CA THR A 153 4.73 17.67 22.89
C THR A 153 5.98 17.48 22.05
N LEU A 154 6.72 18.56 21.72
CA LEU A 154 8.04 18.46 21.09
C LEU A 154 9.05 17.75 21.99
N TRP A 155 9.12 18.08 23.29
CA TRP A 155 9.99 17.39 24.26
C TRP A 155 9.64 15.90 24.40
N ILE A 156 8.36 15.53 24.51
CA ILE A 156 7.92 14.13 24.53
C ILE A 156 8.30 13.42 23.22
N SER A 157 8.14 14.07 22.07
CA SER A 157 8.53 13.49 20.78
C SER A 157 10.05 13.30 20.66
N ALA A 158 10.84 14.23 21.18
CA ALA A 158 12.30 14.13 21.23
C ALA A 158 12.75 13.01 22.18
N TRP A 159 12.17 12.91 23.38
CA TRP A 159 12.43 11.81 24.31
C TRP A 159 12.02 10.45 23.75
N LEU A 160 10.88 10.34 23.07
CA LEU A 160 10.45 9.12 22.40
C LEU A 160 11.38 8.73 21.25
N TRP A 161 11.86 9.71 20.47
CA TRP A 161 12.84 9.50 19.40
C TRP A 161 14.20 9.07 19.95
N ILE A 162 14.71 9.72 21.01
CA ILE A 162 15.95 9.34 21.71
C ILE A 162 15.81 7.93 22.27
N PHE A 163 14.73 7.62 22.99
CA PHE A 163 14.45 6.28 23.51
C PHE A 163 14.44 5.22 22.40
N TRP A 164 13.75 5.50 21.28
CA TRP A 164 13.74 4.62 20.12
C TRP A 164 15.13 4.44 19.52
N LYS A 165 15.96 5.49 19.45
CA LYS A 165 17.35 5.39 18.97
C LYS A 165 18.25 4.61 19.93
N SER A 166 18.13 4.80 21.24
CA SER A 166 18.86 4.07 22.26
C SER A 166 18.53 2.58 22.28
N ILE A 167 17.32 2.17 21.87
CA ILE A 167 16.94 0.76 21.66
C ILE A 167 17.36 0.27 20.27
N GLN A 168 17.18 1.08 19.22
CA GLN A 168 17.50 0.71 17.84
C GLN A 168 19.00 0.45 17.66
N LEU A 169 19.88 1.27 18.24
CA LEU A 169 21.33 1.17 18.06
C LEU A 169 21.90 -0.20 18.51
N PRO A 170 21.74 -0.66 19.77
CA PRO A 170 22.25 -1.97 20.19
C PRO A 170 21.62 -3.13 19.41
N LEU A 171 20.32 -3.06 19.07
CA LEU A 171 19.69 -4.08 18.22
C LEU A 171 20.29 -4.12 16.81
N THR A 172 20.65 -2.97 16.23
CA THR A 172 21.36 -2.95 14.92
C THR A 172 22.78 -3.47 15.01
N ILE A 173 23.51 -3.20 16.10
CA ILE A 173 24.86 -3.73 16.35
C ILE A 173 24.80 -5.25 16.53
N ILE A 174 23.87 -5.76 17.34
CA ILE A 174 23.65 -7.21 17.54
C ILE A 174 23.25 -7.88 16.23
N LYS A 175 22.32 -7.30 15.46
CA LYS A 175 21.94 -7.80 14.12
C LYS A 175 23.13 -7.83 13.17
N TRP A 176 23.96 -6.78 13.17
CA TRP A 176 25.16 -6.71 12.33
C TRP A 176 26.17 -7.79 12.73
N LEU A 177 26.46 -7.94 14.03
CA LEU A 177 27.34 -8.98 14.57
C LEU A 177 26.83 -10.40 14.24
N LEU A 178 25.54 -10.68 14.45
CA LEU A 178 24.92 -11.96 14.10
C LEU A 178 25.00 -12.24 12.59
N THR A 179 24.84 -11.22 11.74
CA THR A 179 25.04 -11.32 10.29
C THR A 179 26.52 -11.61 9.96
N LEU A 180 27.45 -10.98 10.69
CA LEU A 180 28.90 -11.15 10.56
C LEU A 180 29.41 -12.50 11.11
N LEU A 181 28.62 -13.18 11.92
CA LEU A 181 28.90 -14.54 12.39
C LEU A 181 28.24 -15.62 11.50
N HIS A 182 26.96 -15.47 11.16
CA HIS A 182 26.19 -16.55 10.51
C HIS A 182 26.07 -16.48 8.99
N THR A 183 26.21 -15.30 8.37
CA THR A 183 26.10 -15.19 6.90
C THR A 183 27.48 -15.41 6.28
N PRO A 184 27.70 -16.36 5.36
CA PRO A 184 29.03 -16.57 4.77
C PRO A 184 29.51 -15.34 3.99
N VAL A 185 30.83 -15.12 3.96
CA VAL A 185 31.45 -13.93 3.33
C VAL A 185 31.06 -13.80 1.84
N SER A 186 30.89 -14.93 1.15
CA SER A 186 30.40 -14.97 -0.24
C SER A 186 29.01 -14.37 -0.42
N GLU A 187 28.06 -14.61 0.50
CA GLU A 187 26.72 -13.99 0.45
C GLU A 187 26.74 -12.52 0.92
N ARG A 188 27.70 -12.11 1.77
CA ARG A 188 27.89 -10.69 2.11
C ARG A 188 28.42 -9.87 0.94
N GLY A 189 29.34 -10.45 0.16
CA GLY A 189 29.93 -9.83 -1.04
C GLY A 189 29.07 -9.93 -2.31
N ARG A 190 28.00 -10.74 -2.30
CA ARG A 190 27.15 -10.96 -3.48
C ARG A 190 26.39 -9.69 -3.84
N LYS A 191 26.64 -9.14 -5.05
CA LYS A 191 25.84 -8.03 -5.59
C LYS A 191 24.38 -8.47 -5.73
N LYS A 192 23.54 -8.04 -4.79
CA LYS A 192 22.10 -8.35 -4.77
C LYS A 192 21.43 -7.76 -6.00
N ARG A 193 20.56 -8.53 -6.65
CA ARG A 193 19.71 -7.99 -7.72
C ARG A 193 18.65 -7.07 -7.10
N THR A 194 18.49 -5.89 -7.68
CA THR A 194 17.47 -4.92 -7.29
C THR A 194 16.13 -5.32 -7.92
N VAL A 195 15.09 -5.38 -7.11
CA VAL A 195 13.69 -5.57 -7.52
C VAL A 195 12.92 -4.29 -7.21
N LEU A 196 12.28 -3.72 -8.24
CA LEU A 196 11.41 -2.55 -8.15
C LEU A 196 9.95 -3.00 -8.03
N ILE A 197 9.21 -2.45 -7.06
CA ILE A 197 7.81 -2.80 -6.77
C ILE A 197 6.95 -1.52 -6.75
N SER A 198 5.78 -1.55 -7.40
CA SER A 198 4.79 -0.44 -7.34
C SER A 198 3.76 -0.64 -6.21
N GLY A 199 2.92 0.37 -5.95
CA GLY A 199 1.79 0.25 -5.02
C GLY A 199 2.20 0.24 -3.54
N GLY A 200 3.28 0.93 -3.17
CA GLY A 200 3.87 0.96 -1.83
C GLY A 200 2.97 1.43 -0.68
N SER A 201 1.74 1.88 -0.93
CA SER A 201 0.71 2.13 0.08
C SER A 201 -0.09 0.90 0.51
N THR A 202 0.12 -0.24 -0.16
CA THR A 202 -0.71 -1.44 -0.04
C THR A 202 -0.05 -2.57 0.75
N ILE A 203 -0.88 -3.41 1.36
CA ILE A 203 -0.45 -4.59 2.12
C ILE A 203 0.17 -5.62 1.17
N GLN A 204 -0.35 -5.74 -0.07
CA GLN A 204 0.22 -6.63 -1.08
C GLN A 204 1.66 -6.23 -1.42
N ALA A 205 1.93 -4.94 -1.67
CA ALA A 205 3.28 -4.47 -1.97
C ALA A 205 4.25 -4.70 -0.80
N LEU A 206 3.80 -4.46 0.44
CA LEU A 206 4.58 -4.74 1.64
C LEU A 206 4.92 -6.24 1.78
N HIS A 207 3.94 -7.12 1.58
CA HIS A 207 4.17 -8.57 1.69
C HIS A 207 5.05 -9.09 0.54
N LEU A 208 4.86 -8.59 -0.68
CA LEU A 208 5.72 -8.84 -1.84
C LEU A 208 7.16 -8.40 -1.57
N ALA A 209 7.36 -7.18 -1.03
CA ALA A 209 8.67 -6.67 -0.64
C ALA A 209 9.35 -7.55 0.41
N ARG A 210 8.64 -7.94 1.48
CA ARG A 210 9.14 -8.86 2.52
C ARG A 210 9.53 -10.22 1.96
N ASN A 211 8.72 -10.78 1.07
CA ASN A 211 9.02 -12.04 0.39
C ASN A 211 10.31 -11.94 -0.44
N PHE A 212 10.47 -10.90 -1.27
CA PHE A 212 11.70 -10.70 -2.06
C PHE A 212 12.94 -10.40 -1.20
N TYR A 213 12.81 -9.56 -0.17
CA TYR A 213 13.89 -9.30 0.79
C TYR A 213 14.36 -10.59 1.50
N THR A 214 13.41 -11.42 1.93
CA THR A 214 13.71 -12.73 2.57
C THR A 214 14.34 -13.71 1.58
N ALA A 215 14.03 -13.60 0.29
CA ALA A 215 14.70 -14.35 -0.78
C ALA A 215 16.11 -13.79 -1.14
N GLY A 216 16.56 -12.72 -0.48
CA GLY A 216 17.90 -12.13 -0.66
C GLY A 216 17.98 -10.98 -1.67
N ALA A 217 16.85 -10.40 -2.09
CA ALA A 217 16.82 -9.24 -2.98
C ALA A 217 17.33 -7.96 -2.30
N ARG A 218 17.76 -6.98 -3.11
CA ARG A 218 17.60 -5.57 -2.77
C ARG A 218 16.19 -5.17 -3.23
N VAL A 219 15.40 -4.56 -2.36
CA VAL A 219 14.03 -4.13 -2.72
C VAL A 219 13.94 -2.62 -2.70
N VAL A 220 13.47 -2.06 -3.82
CA VAL A 220 13.08 -0.66 -3.97
C VAL A 220 11.58 -0.64 -4.22
N VAL A 221 10.87 0.26 -3.55
CA VAL A 221 9.42 0.40 -3.70
C VAL A 221 9.10 1.83 -4.13
N PHE A 222 8.05 2.00 -4.93
CA PHE A 222 7.47 3.31 -5.16
C PHE A 222 5.96 3.33 -4.96
N GLU A 223 5.42 4.52 -4.79
CA GLU A 223 3.98 4.79 -4.81
C GLU A 223 3.70 6.12 -5.52
N ILE A 224 2.48 6.28 -5.99
CA ILE A 224 1.98 7.52 -6.61
C ILE A 224 1.90 8.64 -5.56
N GLU A 225 2.19 9.86 -5.99
CA GLU A 225 2.07 11.07 -5.19
C GLU A 225 0.68 11.25 -4.51
N GLY A 226 0.69 11.81 -3.31
CA GLY A 226 -0.51 11.97 -2.48
C GLY A 226 -0.97 10.71 -1.73
N LEU A 227 -0.42 9.53 -2.02
CA LEU A 227 -0.76 8.29 -1.29
C LEU A 227 0.22 7.99 -0.14
N PHE A 228 -0.29 7.37 0.92
CA PHE A 228 0.49 7.03 2.11
C PHE A 228 1.47 5.88 1.85
N GLY A 229 2.77 6.14 1.88
CA GLY A 229 3.81 5.12 1.67
C GLY A 229 3.99 4.14 2.84
N LEU A 230 3.08 3.18 3.00
CA LEU A 230 3.14 2.11 4.02
C LEU A 230 4.48 1.34 4.00
N ALA A 231 4.92 0.94 2.81
CA ALA A 231 6.14 0.17 2.61
C ALA A 231 7.42 0.94 3.00
N ARG A 232 7.37 2.30 3.09
CA ARG A 232 8.49 3.14 3.55
C ARG A 232 8.91 2.85 5.00
N PHE A 233 7.99 2.31 5.80
CA PHE A 233 8.26 1.94 7.20
C PHE A 233 8.87 0.53 7.32
N SER A 234 8.98 -0.22 6.22
CA SER A 234 9.49 -1.59 6.25
C SER A 234 11.00 -1.65 6.13
N THR A 235 11.63 -2.38 7.04
CA THR A 235 13.03 -2.81 6.99
C THR A 235 13.36 -3.70 5.79
N ALA A 236 12.35 -4.25 5.11
CA ALA A 236 12.52 -4.98 3.86
C ALA A 236 12.83 -4.06 2.66
N VAL A 237 12.42 -2.79 2.75
CA VAL A 237 12.50 -1.80 1.68
C VAL A 237 13.73 -0.93 1.90
N GLN A 238 14.69 -1.01 0.98
CA GLN A 238 15.95 -0.28 1.12
C GLN A 238 15.85 1.18 0.66
N LYS A 239 14.95 1.47 -0.29
CA LYS A 239 14.66 2.83 -0.75
C LYS A 239 13.20 2.93 -1.18
N PHE A 240 12.58 4.06 -0.88
CA PHE A 240 11.19 4.35 -1.22
C PHE A 240 11.13 5.61 -2.09
N TYR A 241 10.38 5.56 -3.18
CA TYR A 241 10.18 6.66 -4.11
C TYR A 241 8.72 7.09 -4.19
N THR A 242 8.51 8.34 -4.56
CA THR A 242 7.21 8.87 -4.96
C THR A 242 7.27 9.22 -6.44
N VAL A 243 6.28 8.79 -7.22
CA VAL A 243 6.20 9.04 -8.68
C VAL A 243 4.99 9.93 -8.99
N PRO A 244 5.04 10.76 -10.05
CA PRO A 244 3.90 11.58 -10.45
C PRO A 244 2.71 10.70 -10.83
N ARG A 245 1.50 11.21 -10.60
CA ARG A 245 0.28 10.48 -10.93
C ARG A 245 0.16 10.31 -12.45
N PRO A 246 -0.11 9.08 -12.95
CA PRO A 246 -0.33 8.89 -14.37
C PRO A 246 -1.64 9.57 -14.81
N GLU A 247 -1.52 10.56 -15.70
CA GLU A 247 -2.66 11.21 -16.36
C GLU A 247 -2.98 10.50 -17.69
N PRO A 248 -4.26 10.29 -18.06
CA PRO A 248 -4.63 9.67 -19.34
C PRO A 248 -4.09 10.39 -20.59
N HIS A 249 -3.81 11.70 -20.48
CA HIS A 249 -3.26 12.54 -21.56
C HIS A 249 -1.73 12.65 -21.54
N HIS A 250 -1.09 12.49 -20.37
CA HIS A 250 0.36 12.67 -20.19
C HIS A 250 1.05 11.50 -19.47
N PRO A 251 0.86 10.23 -19.90
CA PRO A 251 1.45 9.07 -19.24
C PRO A 251 2.98 9.07 -19.26
N GLN A 252 3.60 9.84 -20.16
CA GLN A 252 5.06 9.93 -20.32
C GLN A 252 5.80 10.40 -19.05
N LYS A 253 5.16 11.24 -18.21
CA LYS A 253 5.76 11.67 -16.92
C LYS A 253 5.94 10.49 -15.96
N TYR A 254 4.96 9.58 -15.90
CA TYR A 254 5.02 8.36 -15.10
C TYR A 254 6.09 7.41 -15.65
N VAL A 255 6.06 7.14 -16.97
CA VAL A 255 7.06 6.28 -17.63
C VAL A 255 8.49 6.77 -17.38
N LYS A 256 8.74 8.08 -17.58
CA LYS A 256 10.05 8.67 -17.31
C LYS A 256 10.49 8.49 -15.85
N ALA A 257 9.62 8.80 -14.88
CA ALA A 257 9.97 8.62 -13.47
C ALA A 257 10.31 7.16 -13.12
N LEU A 258 9.67 6.18 -13.76
CA LEU A 258 10.03 4.77 -13.62
C LEU A 258 11.40 4.45 -14.25
N CYS A 259 11.71 4.99 -15.44
CA CYS A 259 13.04 4.89 -16.05
C CYS A 259 14.13 5.48 -15.15
N ASP A 260 13.95 6.70 -14.66
CA ASP A 260 14.90 7.41 -13.79
C ASP A 260 15.21 6.58 -12.50
N ILE A 261 14.19 5.90 -11.95
CA ILE A 261 14.37 4.97 -10.80
C ILE A 261 15.11 3.69 -11.23
N VAL A 262 14.77 3.09 -12.38
CA VAL A 262 15.42 1.87 -12.87
C VAL A 262 16.91 2.08 -13.12
N GLU A 263 17.29 3.20 -13.74
CA GLU A 263 18.69 3.56 -14.00
C GLU A 263 19.44 3.84 -12.69
N SER A 264 18.93 4.75 -11.85
CA SER A 264 19.61 5.15 -10.61
C SER A 264 19.77 4.00 -9.61
N GLU A 265 18.84 3.05 -9.58
CA GLU A 265 18.83 1.91 -8.65
C GLU A 265 19.38 0.60 -9.27
N ASN A 266 19.73 0.61 -10.55
CA ASN A 266 20.14 -0.56 -11.33
C ASN A 266 19.12 -1.71 -11.18
N ALA A 267 17.83 -1.39 -11.33
CA ALA A 267 16.73 -2.34 -11.14
C ALA A 267 16.80 -3.46 -12.18
N SER A 268 16.95 -4.71 -11.73
CA SER A 268 17.04 -5.88 -12.61
C SER A 268 15.66 -6.47 -12.92
N TYR A 269 14.69 -6.24 -12.04
CA TYR A 269 13.31 -6.71 -12.19
C TYR A 269 12.32 -5.63 -11.76
N PHE A 270 11.21 -5.50 -12.49
CA PHE A 270 10.06 -4.69 -12.11
C PHE A 270 8.82 -5.58 -11.92
N ILE A 271 8.13 -5.43 -10.79
CA ILE A 271 6.94 -6.20 -10.43
C ILE A 271 5.84 -5.23 -9.98
N PRO A 272 4.90 -4.87 -10.87
CA PRO A 272 3.83 -3.96 -10.50
C PRO A 272 2.76 -4.66 -9.67
N VAL A 273 2.26 -3.94 -8.67
CA VAL A 273 1.11 -4.36 -7.85
C VAL A 273 -0.22 -3.89 -8.45
N SER A 274 -0.22 -2.76 -9.17
CA SER A 274 -1.36 -2.19 -9.91
C SER A 274 -2.69 -2.19 -9.10
N ALA A 275 -2.59 -1.80 -7.83
CA ALA A 275 -3.73 -1.73 -6.91
C ALA A 275 -4.21 -0.28 -6.65
N THR A 276 -3.34 0.70 -6.91
CA THR A 276 -3.59 2.16 -6.77
C THR A 276 -3.69 2.86 -8.13
N SER A 277 -3.03 2.34 -9.15
CA SER A 277 -3.19 2.65 -10.59
C SER A 277 -3.72 1.45 -11.37
N THR A 278 -4.21 1.69 -12.59
CA THR A 278 -4.49 0.60 -13.55
C THR A 278 -3.18 0.01 -14.09
N ALA A 279 -3.19 -1.28 -14.40
CA ALA A 279 -2.02 -1.99 -14.95
C ALA A 279 -1.59 -1.45 -16.33
N TYR A 280 -2.45 -0.67 -17.00
CA TYR A 280 -2.17 -0.03 -18.28
C TYR A 280 -0.90 0.84 -18.26
N TYR A 281 -0.70 1.65 -17.22
CA TYR A 281 0.47 2.54 -17.14
C TYR A 281 1.77 1.79 -16.84
N ASP A 282 1.70 0.70 -16.05
CA ASP A 282 2.83 -0.19 -15.81
C ASP A 282 3.21 -0.95 -17.09
N ALA A 283 2.23 -1.37 -17.89
CA ALA A 283 2.42 -2.01 -19.19
C ALA A 283 2.90 -1.04 -20.29
N LEU A 284 2.59 0.26 -20.19
CA LEU A 284 3.20 1.31 -21.02
C LEU A 284 4.69 1.50 -20.68
N ALA A 285 5.06 1.46 -19.39
CA ALA A 285 6.45 1.60 -18.98
C ALA A 285 7.31 0.40 -19.41
N LYS A 286 6.75 -0.81 -19.37
CA LYS A 286 7.41 -2.09 -19.69
C LYS A 286 8.48 -2.03 -20.81
N PRO A 287 8.16 -1.67 -22.07
CA PRO A 287 9.16 -1.67 -23.15
C PRO A 287 10.34 -0.73 -22.89
N HIS A 288 10.11 0.42 -22.24
CA HIS A 288 11.19 1.36 -21.88
C HIS A 288 12.08 0.79 -20.78
N LEU A 289 11.50 0.09 -19.78
CA LEU A 289 12.28 -0.54 -18.72
C LEU A 289 13.05 -1.78 -19.22
N GLU A 290 12.48 -2.54 -20.15
CA GLU A 290 13.15 -3.70 -20.75
C GLU A 290 14.36 -3.28 -21.62
N LEU A 291 14.28 -2.13 -22.31
CA LEU A 291 15.44 -1.53 -23.01
C LEU A 291 16.58 -1.13 -22.06
N LEU A 292 16.26 -0.75 -20.82
CA LEU A 292 17.22 -0.47 -19.76
C LEU A 292 17.75 -1.74 -19.05
N GLY A 293 17.40 -2.94 -19.55
CA GLY A 293 17.79 -4.22 -18.97
C GLY A 293 16.96 -4.67 -17.76
N CYS A 294 15.88 -3.98 -17.43
CA CYS A 294 14.99 -4.33 -16.32
C CYS A 294 13.87 -5.29 -16.79
N SER A 295 13.93 -6.55 -16.35
CA SER A 295 12.95 -7.57 -16.72
C SER A 295 11.60 -7.33 -16.04
N CYS A 296 10.56 -7.06 -16.83
CA CYS A 296 9.24 -6.68 -16.31
C CYS A 296 8.31 -7.89 -16.14
N PHE A 297 7.89 -8.17 -14.90
CA PHE A 297 6.94 -9.23 -14.56
C PHE A 297 5.47 -8.76 -14.69
N CYS A 298 5.14 -8.23 -15.87
CA CYS A 298 3.79 -7.81 -16.24
C CYS A 298 3.52 -8.03 -17.74
N PRO A 299 2.24 -8.10 -18.18
CA PRO A 299 1.88 -8.23 -19.59
C PRO A 299 2.16 -6.94 -20.37
N GLY A 300 2.13 -7.01 -21.70
CA GLY A 300 2.15 -5.82 -22.56
C GLY A 300 0.79 -5.12 -22.58
N VAL A 301 0.73 -3.90 -23.14
CA VAL A 301 -0.51 -3.09 -23.18
C VAL A 301 -1.69 -3.82 -23.83
N LYS A 302 -1.43 -4.59 -24.90
CA LYS A 302 -2.47 -5.34 -25.62
C LYS A 302 -2.98 -6.52 -24.79
N GLU A 303 -2.09 -7.22 -24.09
CA GLU A 303 -2.44 -8.30 -23.16
C GLU A 303 -3.16 -7.76 -21.91
N VAL A 304 -2.79 -6.57 -21.42
CA VAL A 304 -3.53 -5.88 -20.35
C VAL A 304 -4.93 -5.50 -20.80
N TRP A 305 -5.14 -5.06 -22.05
CA TRP A 305 -6.48 -4.79 -22.55
C TRP A 305 -7.34 -6.06 -22.53
N VAL A 306 -6.85 -7.16 -23.13
CA VAL A 306 -7.55 -8.47 -23.16
C VAL A 306 -7.85 -9.05 -21.77
N LEU A 307 -7.04 -8.77 -20.76
CA LEU A 307 -7.16 -9.37 -19.41
C LEU A 307 -7.74 -8.43 -18.34
N ASP A 308 -7.59 -7.12 -18.46
CA ASP A 308 -8.05 -6.15 -17.47
C ASP A 308 -9.36 -5.47 -17.92
N ASP A 309 -9.75 -5.57 -19.19
CA ASP A 309 -11.10 -5.23 -19.64
C ASP A 309 -12.07 -6.38 -19.37
N ILE A 310 -13.14 -6.05 -18.65
CA ILE A 310 -14.15 -7.01 -18.25
C ILE A 310 -15.04 -7.46 -19.42
N LEU A 311 -15.24 -6.62 -20.44
CA LEU A 311 -16.04 -7.00 -21.61
C LEU A 311 -15.29 -8.02 -22.48
N GLU A 312 -14.01 -7.75 -22.77
CA GLU A 312 -13.12 -8.67 -23.49
C GLU A 312 -13.03 -10.04 -22.80
N VAL A 313 -12.82 -10.05 -21.47
CA VAL A 313 -12.77 -11.31 -20.69
C VAL A 313 -14.08 -12.09 -20.77
N LEU A 314 -15.23 -11.42 -20.68
CA LEU A 314 -16.54 -12.09 -20.79
C LEU A 314 -16.81 -12.60 -22.21
N GLN A 315 -16.45 -11.86 -23.25
CA GLN A 315 -16.54 -12.30 -24.65
C GLN A 315 -15.62 -13.50 -24.93
N HIS A 316 -14.40 -13.51 -24.39
CA HIS A 316 -13.50 -14.66 -24.44
C HIS A 316 -14.07 -15.88 -23.71
N CYS A 317 -14.75 -15.69 -22.57
CA CYS A 317 -15.44 -16.77 -21.88
C CYS A 317 -16.59 -17.35 -22.74
N GLN A 318 -17.46 -16.50 -23.29
CA GLN A 318 -18.54 -16.92 -24.18
C GLN A 318 -18.02 -17.70 -25.39
N GLY A 319 -17.02 -17.17 -26.10
CA GLY A 319 -16.39 -17.85 -27.25
C GLY A 319 -15.67 -19.16 -26.89
N ALA A 320 -15.35 -19.38 -25.61
CA ALA A 320 -14.76 -20.62 -25.10
C ALA A 320 -15.77 -21.61 -24.50
N GLY A 321 -17.08 -21.30 -24.54
CA GLY A 321 -18.14 -22.09 -23.93
C GLY A 321 -18.18 -22.03 -22.40
N ILE A 322 -17.56 -21.02 -21.80
CA ILE A 322 -17.52 -20.80 -20.34
C ILE A 322 -18.74 -19.96 -19.94
N PRO A 323 -19.53 -20.37 -18.91
CA PRO A 323 -20.63 -19.57 -18.40
C PRO A 323 -20.20 -18.16 -18.00
N THR A 324 -21.07 -17.17 -18.25
CA THR A 324 -20.84 -15.75 -17.92
C THR A 324 -22.07 -15.16 -17.24
N PRO A 325 -21.92 -14.13 -16.38
CA PRO A 325 -23.06 -13.39 -15.86
C PRO A 325 -23.81 -12.69 -17.00
N VAL A 326 -25.10 -12.42 -16.80
CA VAL A 326 -25.90 -11.58 -17.70
C VAL A 326 -25.26 -10.19 -17.75
N HIS A 327 -24.96 -9.72 -18.97
CA HIS A 327 -24.32 -8.44 -19.18
C HIS A 327 -24.77 -7.78 -20.48
N TYR A 328 -24.70 -6.45 -20.51
CA TYR A 328 -25.12 -5.60 -21.60
C TYR A 328 -24.02 -4.59 -21.91
N ALA A 329 -23.45 -4.64 -23.11
CA ALA A 329 -22.59 -3.57 -23.59
C ALA A 329 -23.44 -2.32 -23.87
N VAL A 330 -22.91 -1.15 -23.54
CA VAL A 330 -23.61 0.14 -23.62
C VAL A 330 -22.67 1.20 -24.18
N SER A 331 -23.04 1.76 -25.32
CA SER A 331 -22.35 2.85 -26.01
C SER A 331 -23.18 4.15 -26.05
N SER A 332 -24.44 4.14 -25.62
CA SER A 332 -25.29 5.34 -25.56
C SER A 332 -26.17 5.43 -24.30
N LYS A 333 -26.61 6.65 -23.95
CA LYS A 333 -27.58 6.88 -22.86
C LYS A 333 -28.97 6.31 -23.18
N ASP A 334 -29.28 6.17 -24.47
CA ASP A 334 -30.57 5.67 -24.95
C ASP A 334 -30.67 4.15 -24.83
N GLU A 335 -29.56 3.42 -24.94
CA GLU A 335 -29.50 1.99 -24.58
C GLU A 335 -29.82 1.79 -23.09
N ILE A 336 -29.26 2.59 -22.18
CA ILE A 336 -29.59 2.49 -20.74
C ILE A 336 -31.06 2.79 -20.50
N THR A 337 -31.62 3.80 -21.18
CA THR A 337 -33.06 4.10 -21.09
C THR A 337 -33.91 2.94 -21.63
N ARG A 338 -33.50 2.29 -22.74
CA ARG A 338 -34.14 1.08 -23.26
C ARG A 338 -34.08 -0.09 -22.25
N LEU A 339 -32.94 -0.33 -21.61
CA LEU A 339 -32.75 -1.37 -20.58
C LEU A 339 -33.57 -1.11 -19.30
N TYR A 340 -33.81 0.15 -18.93
CA TYR A 340 -34.76 0.50 -17.86
C TYR A 340 -36.22 0.30 -18.27
N ASN A 341 -36.56 0.65 -19.52
CA ASN A 341 -37.92 0.55 -20.05
C ASN A 341 -38.35 -0.92 -20.27
N SER A 342 -37.43 -1.81 -20.65
CA SER A 342 -37.68 -3.25 -20.73
C SER A 342 -37.79 -3.95 -19.38
N GLY A 343 -37.53 -3.25 -18.28
CA GLY A 343 -37.58 -3.79 -16.92
C GLY A 343 -36.37 -4.65 -16.52
N LEU A 344 -35.44 -4.95 -17.43
CA LEU A 344 -34.27 -5.81 -17.18
C LEU A 344 -33.40 -5.30 -16.02
N LEU A 345 -33.26 -3.98 -15.87
CA LEU A 345 -32.46 -3.38 -14.78
C LEU A 345 -33.18 -3.35 -13.41
N ARG A 346 -34.47 -3.72 -13.34
CA ARG A 346 -35.24 -3.72 -12.08
C ARG A 346 -35.00 -4.99 -11.24
N THR A 347 -34.55 -6.08 -11.86
CA THR A 347 -34.44 -7.39 -11.21
C THR A 347 -33.02 -7.69 -10.74
N GLY A 348 -32.81 -7.60 -9.42
CA GLY A 348 -31.49 -7.82 -8.81
C GLY A 348 -30.56 -6.62 -8.95
N ARG A 349 -29.34 -6.78 -8.44
CA ARG A 349 -28.35 -5.70 -8.38
C ARG A 349 -27.57 -5.63 -9.69
N HIS A 350 -27.49 -4.45 -10.28
CA HIS A 350 -26.71 -4.20 -11.49
C HIS A 350 -25.54 -3.26 -11.22
N VAL A 351 -24.44 -3.47 -11.93
CA VAL A 351 -23.21 -2.68 -11.81
C VAL A 351 -22.68 -2.33 -13.19
N MET A 352 -22.41 -1.04 -13.40
CA MET A 352 -21.91 -0.49 -14.64
C MET A 352 -20.41 -0.19 -14.51
N VAL A 353 -19.60 -0.70 -15.44
CA VAL A 353 -18.13 -0.58 -15.44
C VAL A 353 -17.66 -0.01 -16.77
N SER A 354 -16.72 0.93 -16.75
CA SER A 354 -16.13 1.50 -17.98
C SER A 354 -15.25 0.48 -18.67
N VAL A 355 -15.37 0.34 -19.98
CA VAL A 355 -14.63 -0.65 -20.80
C VAL A 355 -13.91 0.01 -21.98
N GLY A 356 -13.29 -0.80 -22.81
CA GLY A 356 -12.42 -0.39 -23.91
C GLY A 356 -11.11 0.27 -23.45
N PRO A 357 -10.34 0.81 -24.41
CA PRO A 357 -9.04 1.44 -24.14
C PRO A 357 -9.09 2.59 -23.11
N TRP A 358 -10.23 3.26 -22.97
CA TRP A 358 -10.45 4.26 -21.92
C TRP A 358 -10.70 3.64 -20.55
N GLY A 359 -11.53 2.58 -20.45
CA GLY A 359 -11.75 1.85 -19.19
C GLY A 359 -10.50 1.18 -18.62
N CYS A 360 -9.52 0.83 -19.46
CA CYS A 360 -8.20 0.37 -19.03
C CYS A 360 -7.31 1.52 -18.50
N ARG A 361 -7.51 2.77 -18.95
CA ARG A 361 -6.75 3.96 -18.51
C ARG A 361 -7.32 4.56 -17.22
N ASP A 362 -8.63 4.62 -17.12
CA ASP A 362 -9.35 5.15 -15.97
C ASP A 362 -10.59 4.28 -15.70
N LYS A 363 -10.45 3.37 -14.73
CA LYS A 363 -11.42 2.31 -14.47
C LYS A 363 -12.50 2.80 -13.49
N LEU A 364 -13.65 3.18 -14.04
CA LEU A 364 -14.82 3.65 -13.31
C LEU A 364 -15.82 2.51 -13.06
N LYS A 365 -16.50 2.56 -11.91
CA LYS A 365 -17.50 1.59 -11.48
C LYS A 365 -18.65 2.29 -10.76
N VAL A 366 -19.88 2.10 -11.24
CA VAL A 366 -21.09 2.72 -10.71
C VAL A 366 -22.11 1.62 -10.41
N VAL A 367 -22.78 1.68 -9.26
CA VAL A 367 -23.93 0.79 -8.98
C VAL A 367 -25.15 1.38 -9.68
N ILE A 368 -25.84 0.55 -10.46
CA ILE A 368 -27.07 0.94 -11.16
C ILE A 368 -28.23 0.85 -10.15
N PRO A 369 -28.96 1.94 -9.87
CA PRO A 369 -30.12 1.91 -9.00
C PRO A 369 -31.31 1.24 -9.70
N ALA A 370 -32.21 0.63 -8.93
CA ALA A 370 -33.39 -0.05 -9.46
C ALA A 370 -34.35 0.90 -10.20
N HIS A 371 -34.37 2.19 -9.81
CA HIS A 371 -35.23 3.21 -10.41
C HIS A 371 -34.41 4.21 -11.23
N ARG A 372 -34.79 4.40 -12.51
CA ARG A 372 -34.14 5.34 -13.45
C ARG A 372 -34.03 6.78 -12.91
N GLN A 373 -34.97 7.21 -12.07
CA GLN A 373 -35.01 8.55 -11.47
C GLN A 373 -33.81 8.82 -10.54
N GLU A 374 -33.25 7.79 -9.93
CA GLU A 374 -32.06 7.87 -9.08
C GLU A 374 -30.76 7.85 -9.91
N PHE A 375 -30.82 7.37 -11.16
CA PHE A 375 -29.64 7.21 -12.02
C PHE A 375 -29.19 8.54 -12.63
N LYS A 376 -28.37 9.28 -11.88
CA LYS A 376 -27.71 10.52 -12.34
C LYS A 376 -26.49 10.18 -13.18
N VAL A 377 -26.62 10.30 -14.50
CA VAL A 377 -25.52 10.11 -15.46
C VAL A 377 -24.49 11.24 -15.32
N THR A 378 -23.50 11.03 -14.46
CA THR A 378 -22.37 11.96 -14.23
C THR A 378 -21.21 11.76 -15.20
N HIS A 379 -21.15 10.62 -15.88
CA HIS A 379 -20.05 10.26 -16.78
C HIS A 379 -20.48 10.25 -18.24
N GLU A 380 -19.50 10.44 -19.13
CA GLU A 380 -19.70 10.33 -20.57
C GLU A 380 -19.90 8.86 -20.97
N ILE A 381 -20.86 8.64 -21.87
CA ILE A 381 -21.20 7.34 -22.44
C ILE A 381 -21.32 7.58 -23.94
N SER A 382 -20.41 7.00 -24.70
CA SER A 382 -20.29 7.13 -26.16
C SER A 382 -19.58 5.88 -26.71
N GLU A 383 -19.56 5.69 -28.03
CA GLU A 383 -18.77 4.60 -28.66
C GLU A 383 -17.27 4.67 -28.29
N GLN A 384 -16.77 5.88 -28.03
CA GLN A 384 -15.39 6.14 -27.62
C GLN A 384 -15.17 5.85 -26.13
N ARG A 385 -16.23 5.92 -25.31
CA ARG A 385 -16.24 5.64 -23.87
C ARG A 385 -17.36 4.65 -23.55
N PRO A 386 -17.22 3.39 -24.01
CA PRO A 386 -18.22 2.36 -23.79
C PRO A 386 -18.20 1.88 -22.34
N TRP A 387 -19.32 1.31 -21.93
CA TRP A 387 -19.51 0.72 -20.62
C TRP A 387 -20.13 -0.67 -20.77
N VAL A 388 -20.02 -1.50 -19.73
CA VAL A 388 -20.80 -2.73 -19.61
C VAL A 388 -21.61 -2.69 -18.32
N ILE A 389 -22.90 -3.03 -18.41
CA ILE A 389 -23.75 -3.28 -17.25
C ILE A 389 -23.77 -4.79 -17.00
N ILE A 390 -23.45 -5.21 -15.79
CA ILE A 390 -23.36 -6.62 -15.38
C ILE A 390 -24.30 -6.85 -14.20
N GLN A 391 -25.06 -7.94 -14.25
CA GLN A 391 -25.89 -8.39 -13.14
C GLN A 391 -25.01 -9.08 -12.08
N ASP A 392 -25.14 -8.65 -10.82
CA ASP A 392 -24.49 -9.29 -9.68
C ASP A 392 -25.19 -10.63 -9.40
N VAL A 393 -24.43 -11.73 -9.38
CA VAL A 393 -24.98 -13.07 -9.22
C VAL A 393 -24.97 -13.43 -7.73
N PRO A 394 -26.12 -13.88 -7.15
CA PRO A 394 -26.15 -14.37 -5.78
C PRO A 394 -25.40 -15.70 -5.67
N GLY A 395 -24.49 -15.80 -4.70
CA GLY A 395 -23.67 -16.99 -4.51
C GLY A 395 -22.55 -16.82 -3.49
N GLN A 396 -21.66 -17.82 -3.45
CA GLN A 396 -20.39 -17.76 -2.73
C GLN A 396 -19.33 -17.09 -3.61
N HIS A 397 -18.68 -16.03 -3.13
CA HIS A 397 -17.70 -15.30 -3.92
C HIS A 397 -16.27 -15.75 -3.61
N PHE A 398 -15.46 -15.88 -4.67
CA PHE A 398 -14.04 -16.20 -4.56
C PHE A 398 -13.20 -15.12 -5.23
N LEU A 399 -12.00 -14.89 -4.71
CA LEU A 399 -11.00 -13.97 -5.28
C LEU A 399 -9.67 -14.71 -5.40
N THR A 400 -9.03 -14.64 -6.55
CA THR A 400 -7.72 -15.25 -6.78
C THR A 400 -6.59 -14.24 -6.86
N CYS A 401 -5.39 -14.69 -6.50
CA CYS A 401 -4.14 -14.13 -6.99
C CYS A 401 -3.40 -15.24 -7.74
N THR A 402 -3.44 -15.18 -9.07
CA THR A 402 -2.85 -16.16 -9.96
C THR A 402 -1.52 -15.62 -10.50
N THR A 403 -0.47 -16.44 -10.45
CA THR A 403 0.84 -16.14 -11.05
C THR A 403 0.92 -16.88 -12.38
N VAL A 404 1.05 -16.10 -13.45
CA VAL A 404 1.11 -16.60 -14.82
C VAL A 404 2.50 -16.33 -15.37
N LYS A 405 3.05 -17.29 -16.10
CA LYS A 405 4.33 -17.15 -16.80
C LYS A 405 4.25 -17.87 -18.13
N GLU A 406 4.65 -17.21 -19.20
CA GLU A 406 4.64 -17.79 -20.56
C GLU A 406 3.24 -18.35 -20.93
N SER A 407 2.18 -17.63 -20.53
CA SER A 407 0.75 -18.04 -20.59
C SER A 407 0.39 -19.33 -19.83
N GLN A 408 1.22 -19.79 -18.89
CA GLN A 408 0.94 -20.95 -18.04
C GLN A 408 0.73 -20.54 -16.58
N VAL A 409 -0.24 -21.17 -15.91
CA VAL A 409 -0.52 -20.97 -14.48
C VAL A 409 0.52 -21.71 -13.64
N VAL A 410 1.49 -20.98 -13.08
CA VAL A 410 2.60 -21.56 -12.29
C VAL A 410 2.33 -21.61 -10.79
N ALA A 411 1.47 -20.71 -10.29
CA ALA A 411 0.99 -20.69 -8.91
C ALA A 411 -0.38 -20.00 -8.83
N ASN A 412 -1.19 -20.37 -7.83
CA ASN A 412 -2.46 -19.69 -7.54
C ASN A 412 -2.74 -19.70 -6.03
N VAL A 413 -3.36 -18.64 -5.52
CA VAL A 413 -4.13 -18.66 -4.27
C VAL A 413 -5.57 -18.33 -4.61
N THR A 414 -6.51 -19.13 -4.13
CA THR A 414 -7.94 -18.81 -4.12
C THR A 414 -8.37 -18.51 -2.68
N CYS A 415 -9.08 -17.40 -2.47
CA CYS A 415 -9.71 -17.09 -1.20
C CYS A 415 -11.23 -17.03 -1.35
N HIS A 416 -11.97 -17.63 -0.43
CA HIS A 416 -13.38 -17.33 -0.23
C HIS A 416 -13.50 -15.94 0.41
N VAL A 417 -14.46 -15.13 -0.07
CA VAL A 417 -14.76 -13.80 0.46
C VAL A 417 -15.88 -13.92 1.48
N ASN A 418 -15.56 -13.77 2.77
CA ASN A 418 -16.58 -13.73 3.81
C ASN A 418 -17.45 -12.47 3.65
N LYS A 419 -18.78 -12.63 3.60
CA LYS A 419 -19.72 -11.52 3.49
C LYS A 419 -19.83 -10.75 4.82
N ASP A 420 -19.68 -11.43 5.95
CA ASP A 420 -20.01 -10.89 7.28
C ASP A 420 -18.83 -10.21 8.00
N SER A 421 -17.59 -10.52 7.59
CA SER A 421 -16.39 -9.87 8.13
C SER A 421 -15.52 -9.18 7.06
N GLY A 422 -15.89 -9.31 5.79
CA GLY A 422 -15.05 -8.90 4.66
C GLY A 422 -13.72 -9.68 4.52
N GLY A 423 -13.47 -10.67 5.38
CA GLY A 423 -12.24 -11.45 5.42
C GLY A 423 -12.01 -12.30 4.17
N LEU A 424 -10.74 -12.59 3.89
CA LEU A 424 -10.31 -13.48 2.82
C LEU A 424 -9.72 -14.76 3.43
N VAL A 425 -10.45 -15.87 3.29
CA VAL A 425 -10.02 -17.17 3.80
C VAL A 425 -9.45 -17.99 2.63
N PRO A 426 -8.16 -18.37 2.62
CA PRO A 426 -7.62 -19.23 1.58
C PRO A 426 -8.31 -20.59 1.60
N VAL A 427 -8.68 -21.08 0.42
CA VAL A 427 -9.38 -22.34 0.21
C VAL A 427 -8.80 -23.06 -0.99
N GLU A 428 -8.62 -24.38 -0.88
CA GLU A 428 -8.30 -25.19 -2.05
C GLU A 428 -9.59 -25.42 -2.85
N ASN A 429 -9.60 -24.94 -4.09
CA ASN A 429 -10.73 -25.13 -5.01
C ASN A 429 -10.18 -25.64 -6.35
N GLN A 430 -10.50 -26.91 -6.64
CA GLN A 430 -10.04 -27.59 -7.86
C GLN A 430 -10.74 -27.07 -9.11
N GLU A 431 -12.03 -26.70 -9.03
CA GLU A 431 -12.81 -26.13 -10.13
C GLU A 431 -12.22 -24.79 -10.59
N VAL A 432 -11.93 -23.88 -9.66
CA VAL A 432 -11.23 -22.61 -9.94
C VAL A 432 -9.84 -22.88 -10.53
N SER A 433 -9.12 -23.87 -10.02
CA SER A 433 -7.78 -24.22 -10.51
C SER A 433 -7.80 -24.82 -11.93
N TYR A 434 -8.83 -25.59 -12.27
CA TYR A 434 -9.10 -26.10 -13.60
C TYR A 434 -9.53 -24.96 -14.54
N TRP A 435 -10.45 -24.11 -14.11
CA TRP A 435 -10.94 -22.95 -14.84
C TRP A 435 -9.78 -22.04 -15.26
N LEU A 436 -8.88 -21.70 -14.33
CA LEU A 436 -7.71 -20.85 -14.61
C LEU A 436 -6.79 -21.48 -15.68
N LYS A 437 -6.51 -22.79 -15.58
CA LYS A 437 -5.71 -23.50 -16.59
C LYS A 437 -6.38 -23.49 -17.97
N ASN A 438 -7.69 -23.79 -18.01
CA ASN A 438 -8.49 -23.80 -19.24
C ASN A 438 -8.67 -22.40 -19.87
N PHE A 439 -8.75 -21.34 -19.05
CA PHE A 439 -8.77 -19.96 -19.55
C PHE A 439 -7.43 -19.60 -20.18
N PHE A 440 -6.30 -19.78 -19.47
CA PHE A 440 -4.98 -19.41 -19.99
C PHE A 440 -4.47 -20.29 -21.14
N SER A 441 -4.97 -21.53 -21.29
CA SER A 441 -4.69 -22.35 -22.47
C SER A 441 -5.49 -21.95 -23.71
N LYS A 442 -6.64 -21.27 -23.54
CA LYS A 442 -7.53 -20.84 -24.63
C LYS A 442 -7.41 -19.35 -24.99
N VAL A 443 -6.92 -18.51 -24.08
CA VAL A 443 -6.84 -17.05 -24.29
C VAL A 443 -5.91 -16.71 -25.45
N ARG A 444 -6.43 -16.02 -26.46
CA ARG A 444 -5.69 -15.66 -27.68
C ARG A 444 -5.08 -14.27 -27.52
N VAL A 445 -3.82 -14.25 -27.12
CA VAL A 445 -3.00 -13.04 -26.92
C VAL A 445 -1.87 -12.97 -27.94
N LEU A 446 -1.44 -11.75 -28.29
CA LEU A 446 -0.35 -11.54 -29.26
C LEU A 446 1.02 -11.91 -28.70
N ARG A 447 1.24 -11.69 -27.39
CA ARG A 447 2.42 -12.12 -26.66
C ARG A 447 2.03 -12.99 -25.48
N GLN A 448 2.91 -13.90 -25.09
CA GLN A 448 2.69 -14.75 -23.93
C GLN A 448 2.56 -13.92 -22.65
N VAL A 449 1.57 -14.26 -21.81
CA VAL A 449 1.25 -13.53 -20.59
C VAL A 449 2.23 -13.93 -19.49
N THR A 450 2.87 -12.95 -18.87
CA THR A 450 3.69 -13.13 -17.67
C THR A 450 3.36 -12.03 -16.67
N GLY A 451 3.07 -12.39 -15.42
CA GLY A 451 2.68 -11.43 -14.39
C GLY A 451 1.74 -12.02 -13.35
N HIS A 452 1.15 -11.12 -12.56
CA HIS A 452 0.06 -11.45 -11.65
C HIS A 452 -1.28 -11.07 -12.28
N VAL A 453 -2.24 -11.99 -12.21
CA VAL A 453 -3.59 -11.84 -12.73
C VAL A 453 -4.57 -12.37 -11.69
N SER A 454 -5.69 -11.69 -11.49
CA SER A 454 -6.57 -11.89 -10.34
C SER A 454 -8.02 -11.95 -10.80
N PHE A 455 -8.68 -13.09 -10.61
CA PHE A 455 -10.07 -13.29 -11.00
C PHE A 455 -10.98 -13.19 -9.78
N ARG A 456 -12.17 -12.61 -9.98
CA ARG A 456 -13.30 -12.73 -9.07
C ARG A 456 -14.26 -13.74 -9.66
N PHE A 457 -14.62 -14.75 -8.88
CA PHE A 457 -15.64 -15.73 -9.23
C PHE A 457 -16.83 -15.64 -8.28
N VAL A 458 -17.92 -16.25 -8.71
CA VAL A 458 -19.06 -16.59 -7.87
C VAL A 458 -19.51 -18.00 -8.22
N VAL A 459 -19.77 -18.83 -7.21
CA VAL A 459 -20.52 -20.08 -7.40
C VAL A 459 -22.00 -19.73 -7.23
N SER A 460 -22.76 -19.79 -8.33
CA SER A 460 -24.18 -19.41 -8.40
C SER A 460 -25.00 -20.19 -7.39
N ASP A 461 -25.89 -19.54 -6.63
CA ASP A 461 -26.74 -20.26 -5.69
C ASP A 461 -27.83 -21.10 -6.36
N ALA A 462 -28.25 -20.74 -7.57
CA ALA A 462 -29.26 -21.48 -8.34
C ALA A 462 -28.70 -22.78 -8.92
N ASP A 463 -27.62 -22.69 -9.71
CA ASP A 463 -27.13 -23.81 -10.54
C ASP A 463 -25.84 -24.45 -10.00
N LYS A 464 -25.27 -23.90 -8.92
CA LYS A 464 -23.96 -24.26 -8.34
C LYS A 464 -22.79 -24.21 -9.33
N THR A 465 -22.92 -23.45 -10.41
CA THR A 465 -21.88 -23.23 -11.44
C THR A 465 -20.91 -22.13 -11.06
N LEU A 466 -19.62 -22.31 -11.38
CA LEU A 466 -18.59 -21.29 -11.23
C LEU A 466 -18.64 -20.27 -12.38
N ILE A 467 -18.95 -19.02 -12.05
CA ILE A 467 -19.09 -17.91 -12.99
C ILE A 467 -17.98 -16.86 -12.75
N PRO A 468 -17.22 -16.46 -13.80
CA PRO A 468 -16.25 -15.37 -13.73
C PRO A 468 -16.96 -14.01 -13.73
N MET A 469 -16.72 -13.21 -12.69
CA MET A 469 -17.36 -11.89 -12.52
C MET A 469 -16.45 -10.72 -12.90
N SER A 470 -15.12 -10.87 -12.84
CA SER A 470 -14.16 -9.85 -13.28
C SER A 470 -12.76 -10.41 -13.30
N CYS A 471 -11.89 -9.89 -14.15
CA CYS A 471 -10.45 -10.07 -14.05
C CYS A 471 -9.75 -8.74 -13.72
N ARG A 472 -8.57 -8.79 -13.09
CA ARG A 472 -7.63 -7.67 -13.00
C ARG A 472 -6.19 -8.13 -13.18
N VAL A 473 -5.41 -7.34 -13.91
CA VAL A 473 -3.95 -7.51 -13.95
C VAL A 473 -3.33 -6.77 -12.76
N GLY A 474 -2.38 -7.41 -12.08
CA GLY A 474 -1.75 -6.92 -10.85
C GLY A 474 -1.92 -7.88 -9.66
N VAL A 475 -1.43 -7.45 -8.50
CA VAL A 475 -1.34 -8.25 -7.27
C VAL A 475 -2.54 -7.96 -6.36
N SER A 476 -3.48 -8.89 -6.29
CA SER A 476 -4.65 -8.82 -5.41
C SER A 476 -4.37 -9.30 -3.98
N MET A 477 -5.29 -9.01 -3.05
CA MET A 477 -5.14 -9.34 -1.63
C MET A 477 -4.81 -10.81 -1.31
N PRO A 478 -5.35 -11.85 -1.99
CA PRO A 478 -4.93 -13.24 -1.79
C PRO A 478 -3.42 -13.51 -1.91
N TYR A 479 -2.65 -12.59 -2.53
CA TYR A 479 -1.18 -12.64 -2.51
C TYR A 479 -0.59 -12.75 -1.10
N ILE A 480 -1.25 -12.19 -0.07
CA ILE A 480 -0.75 -12.25 1.31
C ILE A 480 -0.59 -13.69 1.82
N CYS A 481 -1.32 -14.66 1.27
CA CYS A 481 -1.22 -16.06 1.65
C CYS A 481 0.03 -16.76 1.10
N TYR A 482 0.73 -16.19 0.11
CA TYR A 482 1.98 -16.75 -0.41
C TYR A 482 3.13 -16.66 0.60
N THR A 483 3.96 -17.69 0.64
CA THR A 483 5.19 -17.73 1.44
C THR A 483 6.39 -17.10 0.70
N SER A 484 7.54 -17.03 1.35
CA SER A 484 8.82 -16.60 0.75
C SER A 484 9.36 -17.54 -0.34
N VAL A 485 8.66 -18.65 -0.63
CA VAL A 485 8.91 -19.52 -1.78
C VAL A 485 8.44 -18.85 -3.09
N HIS A 486 7.35 -18.08 -3.05
CA HIS A 486 6.74 -17.49 -4.25
C HIS A 486 7.70 -16.65 -5.11
N PRO A 487 8.54 -15.74 -4.55
CA PRO A 487 9.57 -15.06 -5.32
C PRO A 487 10.41 -15.98 -6.19
N ARG A 488 10.75 -17.19 -5.70
CA ARG A 488 11.58 -18.20 -6.38
C ARG A 488 10.93 -18.81 -7.63
N ILE A 489 9.64 -18.53 -7.87
CA ILE A 489 8.90 -18.86 -9.08
C ILE A 489 8.90 -17.68 -10.07
N VAL A 490 8.77 -16.46 -9.53
CA VAL A 490 8.75 -15.20 -10.30
C VAL A 490 10.15 -14.89 -10.88
N TRP A 491 11.17 -14.90 -10.03
CA TRP A 491 12.58 -14.83 -10.44
C TRP A 491 13.22 -16.23 -10.46
N LYS A 492 14.34 -16.41 -11.17
CA LYS A 492 15.23 -17.57 -10.97
C LYS A 492 16.42 -17.09 -10.12
N PRO A 493 16.47 -17.34 -8.80
CA PRO A 493 17.49 -16.73 -7.95
C PRO A 493 18.91 -17.27 -8.22
N CYS A 494 19.04 -18.56 -8.51
CA CYS A 494 20.29 -19.27 -8.83
C CYS A 494 20.03 -20.47 -9.75
N LYS A 495 21.07 -21.02 -10.40
CA LYS A 495 20.99 -22.27 -11.18
C LYS A 495 20.70 -23.53 -10.33
N HIS A 496 21.04 -23.51 -9.04
CA HIS A 496 20.90 -24.65 -8.11
C HIS A 496 19.55 -24.75 -7.39
N PHE A 497 18.50 -24.09 -7.89
CA PHE A 497 17.20 -24.07 -7.22
C PHE A 497 16.33 -25.29 -7.58
N SER A 498 16.00 -26.13 -6.59
CA SER A 498 14.93 -27.13 -6.68
C SER A 498 13.68 -26.66 -5.92
N ARG A 499 12.52 -26.72 -6.58
CA ARG A 499 11.20 -26.41 -6.01
C ARG A 499 10.83 -27.36 -4.86
N GLN A 500 11.30 -28.61 -4.90
CA GLN A 500 10.93 -29.67 -3.96
C GLN A 500 11.43 -29.39 -2.53
N ASN A 501 12.54 -28.67 -2.37
CA ASN A 501 13.19 -28.46 -1.05
C ASN A 501 12.88 -27.09 -0.41
N SER A 502 11.79 -26.42 -0.82
CA SER A 502 11.54 -25.02 -0.42
C SER A 502 10.42 -24.81 0.61
N GLY A 503 9.68 -25.85 0.99
CA GLY A 503 8.50 -25.72 1.86
C GLY A 503 7.22 -25.30 1.10
N PRO A 504 6.10 -25.08 1.81
CA PRO A 504 4.81 -24.84 1.19
C PRO A 504 4.76 -23.48 0.47
N LEU A 505 4.04 -23.43 -0.65
CA LEU A 505 3.90 -22.22 -1.47
C LEU A 505 2.87 -21.24 -0.90
N VAL A 506 1.82 -21.77 -0.29
CA VAL A 506 0.73 -21.04 0.37
C VAL A 506 0.76 -21.44 1.84
N ALA A 507 0.41 -20.54 2.76
CA ALA A 507 0.27 -20.90 4.17
C ALA A 507 -1.01 -21.72 4.39
N ASP A 508 -0.89 -22.86 5.08
CA ASP A 508 -2.00 -23.82 5.31
C ASP A 508 -3.12 -23.30 6.23
N SER A 509 -2.91 -22.15 6.88
CA SER A 509 -3.93 -21.45 7.65
C SER A 509 -4.14 -20.04 7.10
N GLY A 510 -5.39 -19.58 7.14
CA GLY A 510 -5.75 -18.21 6.77
C GLY A 510 -4.98 -17.19 7.61
N ARG A 511 -4.68 -16.04 7.01
CA ARG A 511 -4.14 -14.91 7.78
C ARG A 511 -5.29 -14.15 8.42
N TYR A 512 -5.18 -13.98 9.73
CA TYR A 512 -6.16 -13.28 10.56
C TYR A 512 -5.74 -11.82 10.71
N TRP A 513 -6.70 -10.91 10.88
CA TRP A 513 -6.40 -9.54 11.24
C TRP A 513 -6.25 -9.41 12.75
N MET A 514 -5.26 -8.64 13.24
CA MET A 514 -5.02 -8.52 14.68
C MET A 514 -6.27 -8.05 15.43
N HIS A 515 -7.00 -7.09 14.87
CA HIS A 515 -8.20 -6.52 15.50
C HIS A 515 -9.35 -7.53 15.57
N GLU A 516 -9.56 -8.38 14.55
CA GLU A 516 -10.54 -9.49 14.63
C GLU A 516 -10.15 -10.51 15.72
N ALA A 517 -8.86 -10.90 15.76
CA ALA A 517 -8.36 -11.84 16.77
C ALA A 517 -8.53 -11.28 18.19
N VAL A 518 -8.12 -10.03 18.42
CA VAL A 518 -8.29 -9.34 19.70
C VAL A 518 -9.77 -9.17 20.06
N MET A 519 -10.64 -8.76 19.13
CA MET A 519 -12.08 -8.64 19.40
C MET A 519 -12.72 -9.99 19.73
N ASN A 520 -12.34 -11.07 19.07
CA ASN A 520 -12.85 -12.40 19.36
C ASN A 520 -12.38 -12.91 20.74
N THR A 521 -11.11 -12.68 21.10
CA THR A 521 -10.59 -12.96 22.45
C THR A 521 -11.26 -12.08 23.51
N LEU A 522 -11.63 -10.84 23.20
CA LEU A 522 -12.32 -9.92 24.11
C LEU A 522 -13.81 -10.28 24.30
N LYS A 523 -14.47 -10.75 23.25
CA LYS A 523 -15.87 -11.25 23.29
C LYS A 523 -16.00 -12.59 24.03
N HIS A 524 -14.98 -13.45 23.92
CA HIS A 524 -14.96 -14.77 24.55
C HIS A 524 -13.63 -15.01 25.28
N PRO A 525 -13.40 -14.35 26.43
CA PRO A 525 -12.16 -14.45 27.17
C PRO A 525 -11.99 -15.84 27.79
N SER A 526 -10.97 -16.58 27.34
CA SER A 526 -10.55 -17.85 27.92
C SER A 526 -9.04 -18.02 27.82
N VAL A 527 -8.46 -18.91 28.65
CA VAL A 527 -7.01 -19.22 28.61
C VAL A 527 -6.61 -19.73 27.22
N GLU A 528 -7.47 -20.53 26.57
CA GLU A 528 -7.27 -20.96 25.18
C GLU A 528 -7.39 -19.83 24.16
N ALA A 529 -8.26 -18.84 24.37
CA ALA A 529 -8.41 -17.70 23.46
C ALA A 529 -7.22 -16.74 23.58
N VAL A 530 -6.64 -16.59 24.77
CA VAL A 530 -5.39 -15.86 25.01
C VAL A 530 -4.19 -16.63 24.45
N GLY A 531 -4.13 -17.95 24.67
CA GLY A 531 -3.13 -18.83 24.07
C GLY A 531 -3.18 -18.82 22.53
N ARG A 532 -4.38 -18.84 21.95
CA ARG A 532 -4.61 -18.67 20.50
C ARG A 532 -4.20 -17.28 20.00
N LEU A 533 -4.45 -16.21 20.76
CA LEU A 533 -4.01 -14.86 20.39
C LEU A 533 -2.47 -14.75 20.38
N ILE A 534 -1.80 -15.21 21.45
CA ILE A 534 -0.34 -15.26 21.56
C ILE A 534 0.26 -16.14 20.44
N GLY A 535 -0.33 -17.30 20.19
CA GLY A 535 0.02 -18.18 19.07
C GLY A 535 -0.16 -17.50 17.71
N THR A 536 -1.25 -16.76 17.48
CA THR A 536 -1.51 -16.04 16.22
C THR A 536 -0.46 -14.95 15.95
N VAL A 537 -0.01 -14.26 17.00
CA VAL A 537 1.08 -13.27 16.93
C VAL A 537 2.45 -13.92 16.67
N LEU A 538 2.73 -15.07 17.29
CA LEU A 538 4.01 -15.79 17.14
C LEU A 538 4.11 -16.61 15.83
N ASP A 539 3.03 -17.24 15.39
CA ASP A 539 2.95 -18.09 14.18
C ASP A 539 3.01 -17.28 12.86
N LYS A 540 3.08 -15.94 12.92
CA LYS A 540 3.02 -15.04 11.74
C LYS A 540 1.69 -15.13 10.98
N ARG A 541 0.60 -15.42 11.70
CA ARG A 541 -0.75 -15.48 11.10
C ARG A 541 -1.35 -14.09 10.86
N GLU A 542 -0.77 -13.03 11.41
CA GLU A 542 -1.17 -11.65 11.11
C GLU A 542 -0.55 -11.16 9.79
N ALA A 543 -1.33 -10.43 8.97
CA ALA A 543 -0.91 -10.06 7.62
C ALA A 543 0.18 -8.96 7.56
N LEU A 544 0.29 -8.14 8.60
CA LEU A 544 1.10 -6.92 8.68
C LEU A 544 2.22 -7.00 9.71
N PHE A 545 2.00 -7.67 10.85
CA PHE A 545 2.99 -7.81 11.91
C PHE A 545 3.99 -8.92 11.62
N VAL A 546 5.27 -8.58 11.63
CA VAL A 546 6.39 -9.52 11.54
C VAL A 546 7.46 -9.06 12.52
N PHE A 547 7.97 -9.94 13.37
CA PHE A 547 8.86 -9.56 14.49
C PHE A 547 10.12 -8.78 14.06
N TRP A 548 10.71 -9.11 12.90
CA TRP A 548 11.88 -8.40 12.36
C TRP A 548 11.52 -7.13 11.57
N ASP A 549 10.23 -6.91 11.31
CA ASP A 549 9.69 -5.78 10.56
C ASP A 549 8.36 -5.25 11.16
N PRO A 550 8.33 -4.77 12.43
CA PRO A 550 7.09 -4.45 13.12
C PRO A 550 6.52 -3.06 12.74
N LEU A 551 7.34 -2.13 12.25
CA LEU A 551 6.93 -0.73 12.03
C LEU A 551 5.76 -0.55 11.03
N PRO A 552 5.65 -1.32 9.92
CA PRO A 552 4.49 -1.22 9.03
C PRO A 552 3.15 -1.58 9.68
N TYR A 553 3.13 -2.47 10.69
CA TYR A 553 1.92 -2.77 11.46
C TYR A 553 1.44 -1.52 12.20
N CYS A 554 2.35 -0.85 12.92
CA CYS A 554 2.03 0.38 13.65
C CYS A 554 1.61 1.51 12.70
N ALA A 555 2.33 1.68 11.59
CA ALA A 555 2.02 2.68 10.58
C ALA A 555 0.66 2.43 9.91
N TYR A 556 0.27 1.18 9.69
CA TYR A 556 -1.04 0.84 9.15
C TYR A 556 -2.17 1.16 10.12
N TYR A 557 -2.16 0.55 11.32
CA TYR A 557 -3.29 0.62 12.24
C TYR A 557 -3.41 1.95 12.99
N HIS A 558 -2.31 2.67 13.23
CA HIS A 558 -2.33 3.92 14.01
C HIS A 558 -2.19 5.20 13.18
N ILE A 559 -1.88 5.09 11.88
CA ILE A 559 -1.75 6.25 10.99
C ILE A 559 -2.61 6.08 9.73
N GLN A 560 -2.35 5.05 8.92
CA GLN A 560 -2.99 4.91 7.61
C GLN A 560 -4.49 4.64 7.71
N LEU A 561 -4.91 3.72 8.58
CA LEU A 561 -6.32 3.33 8.73
C LEU A 561 -7.17 4.45 9.36
N PRO A 562 -6.75 5.11 10.48
CA PRO A 562 -7.47 6.29 10.98
C PRO A 562 -7.56 7.41 9.96
N PHE A 563 -6.46 7.73 9.26
CA PHE A 563 -6.46 8.77 8.22
C PHE A 563 -7.39 8.44 7.05
N LYS A 564 -7.42 7.17 6.58
CA LYS A 564 -8.38 6.71 5.57
C LYS A 564 -9.82 6.85 6.04
N ASN A 565 -10.13 6.50 7.28
CA ASN A 565 -11.48 6.58 7.82
C ASN A 565 -11.95 8.04 7.95
N VAL A 566 -11.09 8.94 8.44
CA VAL A 566 -11.38 10.39 8.50
C VAL A 566 -11.54 10.97 7.10
N LEU A 567 -10.65 10.63 6.15
CA LEU A 567 -10.75 11.09 4.77
C LEU A 567 -12.03 10.61 4.08
N ALA A 568 -12.42 9.35 4.28
CA ALA A 568 -13.66 8.79 3.76
C ALA A 568 -14.89 9.52 4.32
N PHE A 569 -14.95 9.74 5.63
CA PHE A 569 -16.01 10.50 6.30
C PHE A 569 -16.11 11.94 5.77
N VAL A 570 -14.98 12.63 5.62
CA VAL A 570 -14.93 13.98 5.04
C VAL A 570 -15.39 13.98 3.59
N GLN A 571 -14.94 13.02 2.77
CA GLN A 571 -15.36 12.89 1.37
C GLN A 571 -16.84 12.56 1.22
N GLU A 572 -17.43 11.76 2.11
CA GLU A 572 -18.85 11.46 2.13
C GLU A 572 -19.70 12.70 2.48
N HIS A 573 -19.25 13.51 3.45
CA HIS A 573 -19.90 14.79 3.77
C HIS A 573 -19.75 15.84 2.66
N TYR A 574 -18.58 15.98 2.03
CA TYR A 574 -18.38 16.93 0.93
C TYR A 574 -19.07 16.49 -0.37
N GLY A 575 -19.09 15.18 -0.67
CA GLY A 575 -19.81 14.62 -1.82
C GLY A 575 -21.33 14.84 -1.77
N ARG A 576 -21.87 15.20 -0.60
CA ARG A 576 -23.27 15.58 -0.41
C ARG A 576 -23.56 17.05 -0.79
N ASN A 577 -22.53 17.90 -0.89
CA ASN A 577 -22.66 19.35 -1.12
C ASN A 577 -21.78 19.95 -2.25
N GLY A 578 -20.83 19.21 -2.85
CA GLY A 578 -19.85 19.79 -3.78
C GLY A 578 -19.31 18.86 -4.87
N ARG A 579 -18.92 19.44 -6.02
CA ARG A 579 -18.45 18.76 -7.23
C ARG A 579 -17.08 18.07 -7.06
N ASN A 580 -16.91 16.98 -7.81
CA ASN A 580 -15.65 16.39 -8.32
C ASN A 580 -14.62 15.89 -7.29
N GLY A 581 -14.46 14.55 -7.18
CA GLY A 581 -13.31 13.95 -6.48
C GLY A 581 -13.37 12.43 -6.29
N PHE A 582 -12.81 11.67 -7.24
CA PHE A 582 -12.32 10.28 -7.13
C PHE A 582 -13.02 9.30 -6.18
N GLN A 583 -13.84 8.40 -6.74
CA GLN A 583 -14.17 7.12 -6.11
C GLN A 583 -13.29 5.98 -6.66
N TYR A 584 -12.06 5.87 -6.16
CA TYR A 584 -11.41 4.55 -6.12
C TYR A 584 -11.98 3.75 -4.95
N LYS A 585 -13.23 3.28 -5.09
CA LYS A 585 -13.69 2.10 -4.33
C LYS A 585 -13.03 0.84 -4.91
N THR A 586 -11.71 0.77 -4.76
CA THR A 586 -11.01 -0.51 -4.75
C THR A 586 -11.71 -1.37 -3.72
N MET A 587 -12.24 -2.53 -4.12
CA MET A 587 -12.77 -3.50 -3.18
C MET A 587 -11.62 -4.13 -2.36
N THR A 588 -11.11 -3.37 -1.39
CA THR A 588 -11.13 -3.91 -0.02
C THR A 588 -12.59 -4.21 0.29
N ALA A 589 -12.87 -5.36 0.91
CA ALA A 589 -14.23 -5.67 1.32
C ALA A 589 -14.79 -4.53 2.19
N PRO A 590 -16.13 -4.30 2.20
CA PRO A 590 -16.71 -3.33 3.10
C PRO A 590 -16.27 -3.67 4.53
N VAL A 591 -15.64 -2.70 5.21
CA VAL A 591 -15.40 -2.77 6.65
C VAL A 591 -16.66 -2.24 7.31
N HIS A 592 -17.66 -3.11 7.44
CA HIS A 592 -18.79 -3.03 8.36
C HIS A 592 -19.24 -4.44 8.68
#